data_AF-A0A0A5GBZ7-F1
#
_entry.id   AF-A0A0A5GBZ7-F1
#
_cell.length_a   1.000
_cell.length_b   1.000
_cell.length_c   1.000
_cell.angle_alpha   90.00
_cell.angle_beta   90.00
_cell.angle_gamma   90.00
#
_symmetry.space_group_name_H-M   'P 1'
#
loop_
_entity.id
_entity.type
_entity.pdbx_description
1 polymer ?
#
loop_
_entity_poly.entity_id
_entity_poly.type
_entity_poly.pdbx_seq_one_letter_code
_entity_poly.pdbx_strand_id
1 'polypeptide(L)'
;MKRFLFYFGWTILIGVIMYQNGYQLYRLRMHMNVEYERLPYVIGVTLFPILLGLAMKIPGSWLTRKETKWGFDWIKFLAVGIPTAYIALLWVWTHLQIEEYLPFITTKWYYYSTYQRLAGIVFGYILLDSLRVPKD
;
A
#
# COMPACT_ATOMS: atom_id res chain seq x y z
N MET A 1 5.42 -5.59 29.24
CA MET A 1 4.49 -4.45 29.07
C MET A 1 4.93 -3.42 28.02
N LYS A 2 6.18 -2.93 28.00
CA LYS A 2 6.66 -1.92 27.01
C LYS A 2 6.43 -2.33 25.54
N ARG A 3 6.68 -3.59 25.18
CA ARG A 3 6.43 -4.13 23.83
C ARG A 3 4.94 -4.09 23.45
N PHE A 4 4.06 -4.48 24.38
CA PHE A 4 2.60 -4.41 24.16
C PHE A 4 2.14 -2.97 23.94
N LEU A 5 2.53 -2.03 24.82
CA LEU A 5 2.16 -0.62 24.70
C LEU A 5 2.63 0.00 23.38
N PHE A 6 3.82 -0.39 22.90
CA PHE A 6 4.32 0.05 21.59
C PHE A 6 3.42 -0.43 20.44
N TYR A 7 3.08 -1.72 20.38
CA TYR A 7 2.17 -2.25 19.35
C TYR A 7 0.77 -1.65 19.47
N PHE A 8 0.25 -1.51 20.69
CA PHE A 8 -1.08 -0.97 20.93
C PHE A 8 -1.19 0.50 20.50
N GLY A 9 -0.23 1.33 20.90
CA GLY A 9 -0.15 2.72 20.44
C GLY A 9 -0.01 2.83 18.93
N TRP A 10 0.76 1.96 18.30
CA TRP A 10 0.88 1.92 16.84
C TRP A 10 -0.41 1.50 16.14
N THR A 11 -1.15 0.57 16.73
CA THR A 11 -2.46 0.13 16.22
C THR A 11 -3.48 1.27 16.28
N ILE A 12 -3.50 2.03 17.38
CA ILE A 12 -4.33 3.24 17.49
C ILE A 12 -3.96 4.25 16.40
N LEU A 13 -2.66 4.51 16.19
CA LEU A 13 -2.18 5.42 15.16
C LEU A 13 -2.62 4.98 13.75
N ILE A 14 -2.50 3.69 13.42
CA ILE A 14 -3.01 3.13 12.17
C ILE A 14 -4.53 3.35 12.07
N GLY A 15 -5.29 3.08 13.14
CA GLY A 15 -6.74 3.29 13.17
C GLY A 15 -7.14 4.74 12.91
N VAL A 16 -6.43 5.71 13.49
CA VAL A 16 -6.66 7.15 13.25
C VAL A 16 -6.37 7.50 11.79
N ILE A 17 -5.24 7.03 11.24
CA ILE A 17 -4.88 7.24 9.84
C ILE A 17 -5.96 6.65 8.92
N MET A 18 -6.45 5.43 9.21
CA MET A 18 -7.49 4.79 8.43
C MET A 18 -8.81 5.56 8.47
N TYR A 19 -9.24 6.01 9.64
CA TYR A 19 -10.47 6.78 9.80
C TYR A 19 -10.42 8.09 9.03
N GLN A 20 -9.33 8.84 9.21
CA GLN A 20 -9.14 10.13 8.55
C GLN A 20 -9.15 9.94 7.03
N ASN A 21 -8.29 9.05 6.50
CA ASN A 21 -8.21 8.79 5.05
C ASN A 21 -9.53 8.31 4.46
N GLY A 22 -10.28 7.44 5.16
CA GLY A 22 -11.60 7.01 4.74
C GLY A 22 -12.56 8.19 4.53
N TYR A 23 -12.54 9.15 5.45
CA TYR A 23 -13.32 10.38 5.33
C TYR A 23 -12.87 11.27 4.15
N GLN A 24 -11.56 11.43 3.92
CA GLN A 24 -11.10 12.22 2.78
C GLN A 24 -11.39 11.54 1.44
N LEU A 25 -11.20 10.22 1.34
CA LEU A 25 -11.53 9.48 0.12
C LEU A 25 -13.03 9.54 -0.19
N TYR A 26 -13.88 9.52 0.84
CA TYR A 26 -15.31 9.75 0.69
C TYR A 26 -15.60 11.14 0.12
N ARG A 27 -15.00 12.20 0.68
CA ARG A 27 -15.14 13.57 0.16
C ARG A 27 -14.65 13.69 -1.28
N LEU A 28 -13.47 13.16 -1.58
CA LEU A 28 -12.90 13.20 -2.93
C LEU A 28 -13.81 12.48 -3.94
N ARG A 29 -14.41 11.34 -3.54
CA ARG A 29 -15.39 10.63 -4.38
C ARG A 29 -16.63 11.48 -4.67
N MET A 30 -17.11 12.25 -3.69
CA MET A 30 -18.24 13.16 -3.88
C MET A 30 -17.86 14.31 -4.83
N HIS A 31 -16.69 14.91 -4.67
CA HIS A 31 -16.19 15.95 -5.58
C HIS A 31 -15.99 15.43 -7.01
N MET A 32 -15.50 14.19 -7.20
CA MET A 32 -15.41 13.58 -8.54
C MET A 32 -16.74 13.55 -9.29
N ASN A 33 -17.85 13.31 -8.59
CA ASN A 33 -19.17 13.22 -9.20
C ASN A 33 -19.73 14.59 -9.59
N VAL A 34 -19.17 15.67 -9.05
CA VAL A 34 -19.64 17.06 -9.25
C VAL A 34 -18.72 17.83 -10.20
N GLU A 35 -17.41 17.72 -10.01
CA GLU A 35 -16.39 18.54 -10.68
C GLU A 35 -15.61 17.76 -11.76
N TYR A 36 -15.87 16.46 -11.95
CA TYR A 36 -15.20 15.56 -12.92
C TYR A 36 -13.67 15.41 -12.76
N GLU A 37 -13.02 16.02 -11.77
CA GLU A 37 -11.59 15.86 -11.49
C GLU A 37 -11.29 14.52 -10.80
N ARG A 38 -10.83 13.52 -11.58
CA ARG A 38 -10.60 12.15 -11.07
C ARG A 38 -9.22 11.92 -10.43
N LEU A 39 -8.23 12.73 -10.78
CA LEU A 39 -6.83 12.49 -10.42
C LEU A 39 -6.59 12.46 -8.89
N PRO A 40 -7.11 13.39 -8.07
CA PRO A 40 -6.87 13.37 -6.62
C PRO A 40 -7.41 12.11 -5.95
N TYR A 41 -8.56 11.61 -6.42
CA TYR A 41 -9.13 10.36 -5.94
C TYR A 41 -8.26 9.17 -6.33
N VAL A 42 -7.86 9.05 -7.60
CA VAL A 42 -7.00 7.96 -8.11
C VAL A 42 -5.71 7.86 -7.31
N ILE A 43 -5.05 8.98 -7.04
CA ILE A 43 -3.83 9.05 -6.22
C ILE A 43 -4.13 8.55 -4.80
N GLY A 44 -5.18 9.09 -4.16
CA GLY A 44 -5.54 8.73 -2.79
C GLY A 44 -5.86 7.25 -2.63
N VAL A 45 -6.69 6.70 -3.52
CA VAL A 45 -7.10 5.30 -3.43
C VAL A 45 -5.95 4.32 -3.75
N THR A 46 -4.96 4.74 -4.55
CA THR A 46 -3.79 3.93 -4.90
C THR A 46 -2.72 3.99 -3.80
N LEU A 47 -2.38 5.18 -3.29
CA LEU A 47 -1.30 5.34 -2.31
C LEU A 47 -1.70 4.89 -0.92
N PHE A 48 -2.95 5.09 -0.51
CA PHE A 48 -3.38 4.81 0.85
C PHE A 48 -3.14 3.35 1.29
N PRO A 49 -3.51 2.32 0.51
CA PRO A 49 -3.21 0.93 0.86
C PRO A 49 -1.70 0.65 0.96
N ILE A 50 -0.88 1.28 0.11
CA ILE A 50 0.60 1.15 0.14
C ILE A 50 1.15 1.75 1.44
N LEU A 51 0.72 2.95 1.80
CA LEU A 51 1.10 3.60 3.05
C LEU A 51 0.66 2.79 4.28
N LEU A 52 -0.52 2.16 4.21
CA LEU A 52 -1.02 1.28 5.27
C LEU A 52 -0.12 0.04 5.41
N GLY A 53 0.26 -0.60 4.31
CA GLY A 53 1.20 -1.72 4.31
C GLY A 53 2.57 -1.36 4.92
N LEU A 54 3.12 -0.22 4.51
CA LEU A 54 4.35 0.34 5.09
C LEU A 54 4.21 0.53 6.60
N ALA A 55 3.12 1.20 7.03
CA ALA A 55 2.84 1.45 8.44
C ALA A 55 2.74 0.15 9.25
N MET A 56 2.12 -0.90 8.72
CA MET A 56 2.01 -2.20 9.38
C MET A 56 3.37 -2.88 9.60
N LYS A 57 4.35 -2.66 8.71
CA LYS A 57 5.67 -3.30 8.84
C LYS A 57 6.60 -2.57 9.82
N ILE A 58 6.41 -1.27 10.05
CA ILE A 58 7.28 -0.44 10.91
C ILE A 58 7.52 -1.04 12.31
N PRO A 59 6.51 -1.48 13.08
CA PRO A 59 6.72 -1.99 14.44
C PRO A 59 7.61 -3.23 14.48
N GLY A 60 7.38 -4.15 13.54
CA GLY A 60 8.18 -5.37 13.41
C GLY A 60 9.62 -5.06 13.08
N SER A 61 9.85 -4.21 12.07
CA SER A 61 11.19 -3.77 11.66
C SER A 61 11.92 -3.00 12.76
N TRP A 62 11.20 -2.25 13.59
CA TRP A 62 11.79 -1.56 14.74
C TRP A 62 12.29 -2.53 15.81
N LEU A 63 11.57 -3.62 16.06
CA LEU A 63 11.92 -4.58 17.11
C LEU A 63 13.09 -5.47 16.71
N THR A 64 13.13 -5.95 15.47
CA THR A 64 14.23 -6.78 14.95
C THR A 64 15.47 -5.98 14.56
N ARG A 65 15.47 -4.66 14.80
CA ARG A 65 16.53 -3.77 14.30
C ARG A 65 17.94 -4.09 14.74
N LYS A 66 18.09 -4.79 15.88
CA LYS A 66 19.38 -5.22 16.41
C LYS A 66 19.93 -6.46 15.70
N GLU A 67 19.03 -7.29 15.17
CA GLU A 67 19.30 -8.56 14.49
C GLU A 67 19.44 -8.39 12.97
N THR A 68 18.96 -7.27 12.43
CA THR A 68 19.05 -6.93 11.00
C THR A 68 20.02 -5.79 10.73
N LYS A 69 20.61 -5.75 9.53
CA LYS A 69 21.34 -4.60 8.98
C LYS A 69 20.55 -3.95 7.83
N TRP A 70 20.86 -2.69 7.52
CA TRP A 70 20.34 -2.05 6.32
C TRP A 70 20.88 -2.79 5.08
N GLY A 71 20.01 -3.05 4.12
CA GLY A 71 20.32 -3.77 2.89
C GLY A 71 19.08 -3.82 2.00
N PHE A 72 19.12 -4.63 0.94
CA PHE A 72 17.94 -4.84 0.10
C PHE A 72 17.81 -6.31 -0.29
N ASP A 73 16.71 -6.93 0.11
CA ASP A 73 16.32 -8.27 -0.34
C ASP A 73 15.65 -8.19 -1.71
N TRP A 74 16.48 -8.26 -2.75
CA TRP A 74 16.05 -8.23 -4.15
C TRP A 74 15.16 -9.42 -4.51
N ILE A 75 15.42 -10.61 -3.96
CA ILE A 75 14.64 -11.80 -4.30
C ILE A 75 13.20 -11.60 -3.84
N LYS A 76 13.01 -11.18 -2.58
CA LYS A 76 11.67 -10.89 -2.03
C LYS A 76 10.98 -9.75 -2.77
N PHE A 77 11.71 -8.69 -3.11
CA PHE A 77 11.15 -7.55 -3.82
C PHE A 77 10.74 -7.92 -5.26
N LEU A 78 11.56 -8.64 -6.01
CA LEU A 78 11.26 -9.04 -7.37
C LEU A 78 10.13 -10.08 -7.43
N ALA A 79 10.15 -11.07 -6.52
CA ALA A 79 9.18 -12.17 -6.53
C ALA A 79 7.80 -11.77 -5.99
N VAL A 80 7.74 -10.86 -5.02
CA VAL A 80 6.47 -10.46 -4.38
C VAL A 80 6.16 -8.98 -4.59
N GLY A 81 7.15 -8.11 -4.40
CA GLY A 81 6.99 -6.67 -4.52
C GLY A 81 6.56 -6.22 -5.91
N ILE A 82 7.26 -6.64 -6.98
CA ILE A 82 6.91 -6.25 -8.35
C ILE A 82 5.50 -6.72 -8.76
N PRO A 83 5.12 -8.01 -8.60
CA PRO A 83 3.77 -8.45 -8.95
C PRO A 83 2.68 -7.72 -8.17
N THR A 84 2.90 -7.44 -6.88
CA THR A 84 1.89 -6.75 -6.07
C THR A 84 1.84 -5.24 -6.36
N ALA A 85 2.97 -4.60 -6.68
CA ALA A 85 3.00 -3.22 -7.17
C ALA A 85 2.22 -3.08 -8.48
N TYR A 86 2.41 -4.02 -9.40
CA TYR A 86 1.74 -4.04 -10.69
C TYR A 86 0.21 -4.01 -10.55
N ILE A 87 -0.33 -4.85 -9.66
CA ILE A 87 -1.77 -4.91 -9.36
C ILE A 87 -2.23 -3.68 -8.55
N ALA A 88 -1.42 -3.20 -7.60
CA ALA A 88 -1.75 -2.02 -6.79
C ALA A 88 -1.95 -0.77 -7.64
N LEU A 89 -1.19 -0.63 -8.73
CA LEU A 89 -1.21 0.51 -9.64
C LEU A 89 -2.31 0.47 -10.71
N LEU A 90 -3.23 -0.51 -10.66
CA LEU A 90 -4.28 -0.69 -11.69
C LEU A 90 -5.09 0.58 -11.99
N TRP A 91 -5.46 1.34 -10.95
CA TRP A 91 -6.22 2.57 -11.13
C TRP A 91 -5.43 3.68 -11.82
N VAL A 92 -4.11 3.70 -11.64
CA VAL A 92 -3.21 4.60 -12.35
C VAL A 92 -3.12 4.16 -13.81
N TRP A 93 -2.94 2.86 -14.07
CA TRP A 93 -2.90 2.33 -15.43
C TRP A 93 -4.17 2.64 -16.22
N THR A 94 -5.33 2.46 -15.58
CA THR A 94 -6.64 2.76 -16.20
C THR A 94 -6.83 4.26 -16.42
N HIS A 95 -6.34 5.10 -15.50
CA HIS A 95 -6.39 6.55 -15.67
C HIS A 95 -5.53 7.03 -16.85
N LEU A 96 -4.41 6.34 -17.12
CA LEU A 96 -3.50 6.62 -18.23
C LEU A 96 -3.90 5.94 -19.56
N GLN A 97 -4.98 5.14 -19.58
CA GLN A 97 -5.48 4.43 -20.77
C GLN A 97 -4.46 3.46 -21.40
N ILE A 98 -3.64 2.81 -20.57
CA ILE A 98 -2.62 1.84 -21.03
C ILE A 98 -2.94 0.39 -20.67
N GLU A 99 -4.07 0.13 -20.01
CA GLU A 99 -4.49 -1.18 -19.53
C GLU A 99 -4.67 -2.23 -20.64
N GLU A 100 -4.97 -1.81 -21.88
CA GLU A 100 -5.14 -2.72 -23.02
C GLU A 100 -3.83 -3.38 -23.46
N TYR A 101 -2.69 -2.75 -23.16
CA TYR A 101 -1.35 -3.25 -23.47
C TYR A 101 -0.76 -4.09 -22.33
N LEU A 102 -1.47 -4.19 -21.21
CA LEU A 102 -0.96 -4.79 -19.98
C LEU A 102 -1.39 -6.27 -19.86
N PRO A 103 -0.45 -7.22 -19.80
CA PRO A 103 -0.78 -8.64 -19.71
C PRO A 103 -1.47 -8.95 -18.38
N PHE A 104 -2.42 -9.89 -18.38
CA PHE A 104 -3.15 -10.36 -17.19
C PHE A 104 -4.03 -9.30 -16.47
N ILE A 105 -4.10 -8.07 -16.99
CA ILE A 105 -5.08 -7.08 -16.55
C ILE A 105 -6.32 -7.21 -17.44
N THR A 106 -7.48 -7.38 -16.80
CA THR A 106 -8.76 -7.27 -17.51
C THR A 106 -9.50 -6.04 -17.01
N THR A 107 -10.25 -5.38 -17.88
CA THR A 107 -11.10 -4.24 -17.51
C THR A 107 -12.07 -4.57 -16.36
N LYS A 108 -12.42 -5.84 -16.17
CA LYS A 108 -13.22 -6.32 -15.03
C LYS A 108 -12.55 -6.05 -13.68
N TRP A 109 -11.22 -6.07 -13.60
CA TRP A 109 -10.49 -5.86 -12.34
C TRP A 109 -10.62 -4.44 -11.83
N TYR A 110 -10.83 -3.45 -12.71
CA TYR A 110 -11.09 -2.06 -12.34
C TYR A 110 -12.28 -1.94 -11.38
N TYR A 111 -13.33 -2.73 -11.60
CA TYR A 111 -14.54 -2.72 -10.78
C TYR A 111 -14.32 -3.39 -9.41
N TYR A 112 -13.36 -4.30 -9.29
CA TYR A 112 -13.08 -5.02 -8.05
C TYR A 112 -11.99 -4.34 -7.22
N SER A 113 -12.35 -3.20 -6.62
CA SER A 113 -11.47 -2.36 -5.78
C SER A 113 -10.71 -3.08 -4.65
N THR A 114 -11.12 -4.30 -4.29
CA THR A 114 -10.49 -5.10 -3.23
C THR A 114 -9.12 -5.60 -3.63
N TYR A 115 -8.91 -6.02 -4.89
CA TYR A 115 -7.63 -6.60 -5.32
C TYR A 115 -6.50 -5.57 -5.28
N GLN A 116 -6.74 -4.36 -5.78
CA GLN A 116 -5.76 -3.26 -5.77
C GLN A 116 -5.42 -2.86 -4.34
N ARG A 117 -6.42 -2.79 -3.45
CA ARG A 117 -6.22 -2.46 -2.03
C ARG A 117 -5.36 -3.51 -1.33
N LEU A 118 -5.69 -4.79 -1.47
CA LEU A 118 -4.91 -5.87 -0.87
C LEU A 118 -3.50 -5.91 -1.43
N ALA A 119 -3.34 -5.81 -2.76
CA ALA A 119 -2.04 -5.77 -3.41
C ALA A 119 -1.21 -4.57 -2.95
N GLY A 120 -1.82 -3.40 -2.79
CA GLY A 120 -1.15 -2.21 -2.25
C GLY A 120 -0.65 -2.42 -0.82
N ILE A 121 -1.47 -3.01 0.07
CA ILE A 121 -1.05 -3.35 1.44
C ILE A 121 0.14 -4.33 1.41
N VAL A 122 0.06 -5.38 0.60
CA VAL A 122 1.14 -6.37 0.49
C VAL A 122 2.41 -5.72 -0.07
N PHE A 123 2.29 -4.91 -1.13
CA PHE A 123 3.41 -4.19 -1.73
C PHE A 123 4.10 -3.27 -0.72
N GLY A 124 3.32 -2.44 -0.01
CA GLY A 124 3.86 -1.55 1.02
C GLY A 124 4.57 -2.31 2.13
N TYR A 125 3.99 -3.43 2.60
CA TYR A 125 4.61 -4.27 3.62
C TYR A 125 5.94 -4.85 3.13
N ILE A 126 5.96 -5.44 1.94
CA ILE A 126 7.14 -6.07 1.34
C ILE A 126 8.22 -5.04 1.04
N LEU A 127 7.86 -3.85 0.56
CA LEU A 127 8.81 -2.78 0.29
C LEU A 127 9.64 -2.46 1.53
N LEU A 128 8.99 -2.28 2.69
CA LEU A 128 9.70 -2.01 3.94
C LEU A 128 10.42 -3.25 4.49
N ASP A 129 9.86 -4.45 4.29
CA ASP A 129 10.49 -5.70 4.71
C ASP A 129 11.76 -6.02 3.91
N SER A 130 11.82 -5.64 2.65
CA SER A 130 13.01 -5.80 1.81
C SER A 130 14.17 -4.89 2.22
N LEU A 131 13.94 -3.77 2.93
CA LEU A 131 15.00 -2.82 3.32
C LEU A 131 15.93 -3.32 4.46
N ARG A 132 15.65 -4.48 5.04
CA ARG A 132 16.42 -5.04 6.14
C ARG A 132 16.73 -6.51 5.89
N VAL A 133 18.02 -6.83 5.98
CA VAL A 133 18.53 -8.19 5.82
C VAL A 133 19.10 -8.71 7.15
N PRO A 134 19.09 -10.03 7.40
CA PRO A 134 19.72 -10.60 8.59
C PRO A 134 21.19 -10.20 8.73
N LYS A 135 21.67 -10.05 9.96
CA LYS A 135 23.11 -10.00 10.23
C LYS A 135 23.63 -11.43 10.21
N ASP A 136 24.70 -11.65 9.45
CA ASP A 136 25.48 -12.89 9.45
C ASP A 136 26.13 -13.12 10.82
#